data_AF-A0A6B3MJX6-F1
#
_entry.id   AF-A0A6B3MJX6-F1
#
_cell.length_a   1.000
_cell.length_b   1.000
_cell.length_c   1.000
_cell.angle_alpha   90.00
_cell.angle_beta   90.00
_cell.angle_gamma   90.00
#
_symmetry.space_group_name_H-M   'P 1'
#
loop_
_entity.id
_entity.type
_entity.pdbx_description
1 polymer ?
#
loop_
_entity_poly.entity_id
_entity_poly.type
_entity_poly.pdbx_seq_one_letter_code
_entity_poly.pdbx_strand_id
1 'polypeptide(L)'
;MQFSYRGVSYDHNPPTAETSQGKVGGKYRGLDWRFRNLNKPPVLQPRVDLKYRGVSYHLGGSSTTTKGEQAKTPTLPIEEKARCLMRDRLHSFHKRQLSMLNRTAAEVGLVPCHQ
;
A
#
# COMPACT_ATOMS: atom_id res chain seq x y z
N MET A 1 6.47 6.16 41.02
CA MET A 1 6.39 7.62 41.28
C MET A 1 4.91 7.99 41.26
N GLN A 2 4.40 8.55 42.35
CA GLN A 2 2.98 8.91 42.48
C GLN A 2 2.81 10.36 42.01
N PHE A 3 1.94 10.60 41.03
CA PHE A 3 1.75 11.91 40.42
C PHE A 3 0.54 12.60 41.05
N SER A 4 0.60 13.92 41.23
CA SER A 4 -0.51 14.71 41.76
C SER A 4 -0.88 15.87 40.83
N TYR A 5 -2.17 16.06 40.60
CA TYR A 5 -2.70 17.20 39.84
C TYR A 5 -3.85 17.82 40.61
N ARG A 6 -3.80 19.15 40.84
CA ARG A 6 -4.83 19.93 41.58
C ARG A 6 -5.20 19.33 42.96
N GLY A 7 -4.22 18.76 43.66
CA GLY A 7 -4.41 18.17 44.98
C GLY A 7 -5.00 16.75 44.98
N VAL A 8 -5.28 16.18 43.80
CA VAL A 8 -5.70 14.78 43.65
C VAL A 8 -4.48 13.94 43.28
N SER A 9 -4.25 12.87 44.04
CA SER A 9 -3.20 11.89 43.76
C SER A 9 -3.71 10.85 42.77
N TYR A 10 -2.90 10.55 41.76
CA TYR A 10 -3.19 9.55 40.75
C TYR A 10 -2.18 8.41 40.82
N ASP A 11 -2.70 7.19 40.73
CA ASP A 11 -1.88 6.01 40.49
C ASP A 11 -1.66 5.84 38.99
N HIS A 12 -0.42 5.96 38.55
CA HIS A 12 -0.06 5.89 37.14
C HIS A 12 0.32 4.47 36.77
N ASN A 13 -0.63 3.75 36.18
CA ASN A 13 -0.43 2.41 35.64
C ASN A 13 -0.49 2.43 34.10
N PRO A 14 0.59 2.84 33.41
CA PRO A 14 0.60 2.87 31.96
C PRO A 14 0.52 1.44 31.41
N PRO A 15 -0.27 1.19 30.35
CA PRO A 15 -0.33 -0.12 29.73
C PRO A 15 1.03 -0.46 29.13
N THR A 16 1.60 -1.59 29.53
CA THR A 16 2.88 -2.05 28.99
C THR A 16 2.65 -2.76 27.66
N ALA A 17 3.15 -2.18 26.58
CA ALA A 17 3.14 -2.83 25.27
C ALA A 17 4.32 -3.82 25.16
N GLU A 18 4.02 -5.07 24.87
CA GLU A 18 5.05 -6.08 24.63
C GLU A 18 5.78 -5.79 23.30
N THR A 19 7.05 -5.41 23.39
CA THR A 19 7.91 -5.14 22.23
C THR A 19 9.10 -6.09 22.17
N SER A 20 9.47 -6.51 20.97
CA SER A 20 10.72 -7.20 20.69
C SER A 20 11.73 -6.24 20.06
N GLN A 21 13.00 -6.45 20.38
CA GLN A 21 14.08 -5.70 19.78
C GLN A 21 14.38 -6.23 18.38
N GLY A 22 14.50 -5.33 17.39
CA GLY A 22 14.96 -5.68 16.05
C GLY A 22 16.41 -6.18 16.04
N LYS A 23 16.73 -6.99 15.03
CA LYS A 23 18.08 -7.57 14.83
C LYS A 23 19.16 -6.50 14.58
N VAL A 24 18.76 -5.34 14.03
CA VAL A 24 19.66 -4.25 13.68
C VAL A 24 19.49 -3.11 14.69
N GLY A 25 20.61 -2.59 15.17
CA GLY A 25 20.68 -1.40 16.00
C GLY A 25 22.13 -0.95 16.18
N GLY A 26 22.32 0.20 16.81
CA GLY A 26 23.65 0.71 17.14
C GLY A 26 23.60 2.08 17.79
N LYS A 27 24.68 2.85 17.64
CA LYS A 27 24.78 4.23 18.11
C LYS A 27 25.00 5.17 16.92
N TYR A 28 24.28 6.28 16.88
CA TYR A 28 24.52 7.37 15.94
C TYR A 28 24.68 8.68 16.71
N ARG A 29 25.82 9.36 16.55
CA ARG A 29 26.18 10.59 17.29
C ARG A 29 25.98 10.48 18.82
N GLY A 30 26.33 9.32 19.38
CA GLY A 30 26.19 9.03 20.81
C GLY A 30 24.78 8.59 21.24
N LEU A 31 23.76 8.72 20.38
CA LEU A 31 22.40 8.28 20.67
C LEU A 31 22.17 6.83 20.22
N ASP A 32 21.44 6.05 21.02
CA ASP A 32 20.97 4.71 20.60
C ASP A 32 19.94 4.82 19.48
N TRP A 33 20.19 4.12 18.38
CA TRP A 33 19.18 3.87 17.36
C TRP A 33 18.86 2.37 17.37
N ARG A 34 17.61 2.04 17.72
CA ARG A 34 17.12 0.66 17.83
C ARG A 34 15.68 0.61 17.35
N PHE A 35 15.34 -0.42 16.57
CA PHE A 35 13.95 -0.69 16.22
C PHE A 35 13.30 -1.53 17.33
N ARG A 36 12.16 -1.08 17.84
CA ARG A 36 11.31 -1.83 18.77
C ARG A 36 10.01 -2.15 18.05
N ASN A 37 9.82 -3.41 17.70
CA ASN A 37 8.62 -3.86 17.02
C ASN A 37 7.64 -4.42 18.05
N LEU A 38 6.34 -4.18 17.86
CA LEU A 38 5.30 -4.79 18.69
C LEU A 38 5.27 -6.30 18.45
N ASN A 39 5.16 -7.09 19.52
CA ASN A 39 5.02 -8.55 19.40
C ASN A 39 3.72 -8.93 18.69
N LYS A 40 2.66 -8.15 18.93
CA LYS A 40 1.34 -8.31 18.30
C LYS A 40 1.01 -7.00 17.56
N PRO A 41 1.51 -6.81 16.33
CA PRO A 41 1.16 -5.62 15.57
C PRO A 41 -0.36 -5.62 15.29
N PRO A 42 -1.06 -4.50 15.50
CA PRO A 42 -2.49 -4.42 15.23
C PRO A 42 -2.74 -4.58 13.72
N VAL A 43 -3.69 -5.43 13.37
CA VAL A 43 -4.17 -5.54 11.99
C VAL A 43 -5.12 -4.38 11.73
N LEU A 44 -4.64 -3.37 11.00
CA LEU A 44 -5.44 -2.21 10.63
C LEU A 44 -6.43 -2.60 9.53
N GLN A 45 -7.72 -2.39 9.78
CA GLN A 45 -8.73 -2.54 8.75
C GLN A 45 -8.71 -1.31 7.83
N PRO A 46 -8.73 -1.50 6.50
CA PRO A 46 -8.82 -0.38 5.57
C PRO A 46 -10.15 0.36 5.77
N ARG A 47 -10.12 1.70 5.65
CA ARG A 47 -11.32 2.54 5.79
C ARG A 47 -12.27 2.46 4.58
N VAL A 48 -11.78 1.95 3.45
CA VAL A 48 -12.50 1.90 2.18
C VAL A 48 -12.59 0.46 1.73
N ASP A 49 -13.76 0.08 1.21
CA ASP A 49 -13.96 -1.25 0.64
C ASP A 49 -13.16 -1.43 -0.64
N LEU A 50 -12.63 -2.63 -0.81
CA LEU A 50 -11.99 -3.03 -2.06
C LEU A 50 -13.06 -3.08 -3.15
N LYS A 51 -12.76 -2.51 -4.32
CA LYS A 51 -13.69 -2.52 -5.46
C LYS A 51 -13.12 -3.35 -6.60
N TYR A 52 -13.93 -4.25 -7.15
CA TYR A 52 -13.62 -4.96 -8.38
C TYR A 52 -14.68 -4.67 -9.43
N ARG A 53 -14.27 -4.13 -10.59
CA ARG A 53 -15.17 -3.68 -11.67
C ARG A 53 -16.35 -2.83 -11.18
N GLY A 54 -16.10 -1.92 -10.23
CA GLY A 54 -17.10 -1.01 -9.68
C GLY A 54 -17.96 -1.58 -8.55
N VAL A 55 -17.87 -2.89 -8.27
CA VAL A 55 -18.61 -3.54 -7.18
C VAL A 55 -17.74 -3.59 -5.92
N SER A 56 -18.27 -3.14 -4.78
CA SER A 56 -17.58 -3.25 -3.48
C SER A 56 -17.58 -4.70 -3.00
N TYR A 57 -16.41 -5.15 -2.55
CA TYR A 57 -16.19 -6.47 -1.99
C TYR A 57 -15.73 -6.32 -0.55
N HIS A 58 -16.45 -6.96 0.37
CA HIS A 58 -16.05 -7.10 1.76
C HIS A 58 -15.50 -8.50 1.96
N LEU A 59 -14.22 -8.60 2.34
CA LEU A 59 -13.69 -9.86 2.82
C LEU A 59 -14.23 -10.04 4.25
N GLY A 60 -15.25 -10.88 4.41
CA GLY A 60 -15.91 -11.12 5.68
C GLY A 60 -14.88 -11.34 6.80
N GLY A 61 -14.96 -10.53 7.85
CA GLY A 61 -14.06 -10.62 8.98
C GLY A 61 -14.21 -11.97 9.67
N SER A 62 -13.21 -12.84 9.51
CA SER A 62 -12.88 -13.82 10.55
C SER A 62 -11.37 -13.95 10.65
N SER A 63 -10.88 -13.61 11.83
CA SER A 63 -9.66 -14.15 12.39
C SER A 63 -9.80 -15.67 12.45
N THR A 64 -9.31 -16.39 11.44
CA THR A 64 -8.76 -17.75 11.55
C THR A 64 -8.20 -18.18 10.21
N THR A 65 -6.92 -18.52 10.23
CA THR A 65 -6.21 -19.50 9.40
C THR A 65 -7.08 -20.31 8.44
N THR A 66 -7.30 -19.81 7.23
CA THR A 66 -7.59 -20.65 6.06
C THR A 66 -6.70 -20.19 4.93
N LYS A 67 -5.79 -21.08 4.51
CA LYS A 67 -5.02 -20.95 3.28
C LYS A 67 -6.02 -20.73 2.14
N GLY A 68 -6.23 -19.48 1.78
CA GLY A 68 -6.92 -19.12 0.54
C GLY A 68 -6.08 -19.67 -0.60
N GLU A 69 -6.61 -20.69 -1.26
CA GLU A 69 -6.12 -21.18 -2.54
C GLU A 69 -5.92 -19.98 -3.45
N GLN A 70 -4.66 -19.66 -3.71
CA GLN A 70 -4.29 -18.70 -4.72
C GLN A 70 -4.87 -19.24 -6.02
N ALA A 71 -5.92 -18.60 -6.53
CA ALA A 71 -6.36 -18.80 -7.90
C ALA A 71 -5.12 -18.59 -8.77
N LYS A 72 -4.58 -19.68 -9.31
CA LYS A 72 -3.39 -19.70 -10.14
C LYS A 72 -3.65 -18.72 -11.28
N THR A 73 -3.05 -17.53 -11.21
CA THR A 73 -2.86 -16.72 -12.40
C THR A 73 -2.24 -17.63 -13.43
N PRO A 74 -2.80 -17.76 -14.66
CA PRO A 74 -2.21 -18.62 -15.67
C PRO A 74 -0.77 -18.17 -15.86
N THR A 75 0.18 -19.01 -15.44
CA THR A 75 1.61 -18.75 -15.57
C THR A 75 1.92 -18.81 -17.06
N LEU A 76 1.80 -17.67 -17.73
CA LEU A 76 2.23 -17.54 -19.10
C LEU A 76 3.73 -17.86 -19.15
N PRO A 77 4.20 -18.60 -20.18
CA PRO A 77 5.62 -18.84 -20.34
C PRO A 77 6.37 -17.50 -20.43
N ILE A 78 7.61 -17.48 -19.94
CA ILE A 78 8.42 -16.25 -19.77
C ILE A 78 8.49 -15.43 -21.08
N GLU A 79 8.52 -16.11 -22.21
CA GLU A 79 8.52 -15.50 -23.55
C GLU A 79 7.26 -14.69 -23.84
N GLU A 80 6.08 -15.21 -23.51
CA GLU A 80 4.82 -14.50 -23.72
C GLU A 80 4.73 -13.27 -22.82
N LYS A 81 5.24 -13.36 -21.59
CA LYS A 81 5.35 -12.21 -20.69
C LYS A 81 6.25 -11.12 -21.28
N ALA A 82 7.38 -11.48 -21.88
CA ALA A 82 8.27 -10.53 -22.55
C ALA A 82 7.58 -9.87 -23.76
N ARG A 83 6.84 -10.63 -24.58
CA ARG A 83 6.06 -10.09 -25.70
C ARG A 83 4.99 -9.11 -25.24
N CYS A 84 4.26 -9.43 -24.18
CA CYS A 84 3.26 -8.52 -23.60
C CYS A 84 3.89 -7.20 -23.15
N LEU A 85 5.02 -7.24 -22.42
CA LEU A 85 5.71 -6.03 -21.96
C LEU A 85 6.21 -5.15 -23.12
N MET A 86 6.73 -5.75 -24.19
CA MET A 86 7.15 -5.01 -25.38
C MET A 86 5.96 -4.33 -26.05
N ARG A 87 4.83 -5.03 -26.18
CA ARG A 87 3.60 -4.48 -26.76
C ARG A 87 3.03 -3.34 -25.92
N ASP A 88 3.02 -3.48 -24.60
CA ASP A 88 2.52 -2.44 -23.69
C ASP A 88 3.40 -1.18 -23.74
N ARG A 89 4.72 -1.35 -23.89
CA ARG A 89 5.63 -0.23 -24.13
C ARG A 89 5.33 0.50 -25.44
N LEU A 90 5.11 -0.23 -26.53
CA LEU A 90 4.74 0.39 -27.82
C LEU A 90 3.39 1.09 -27.74
N HIS A 91 2.39 0.48 -27.10
CA HIS A 91 1.08 1.07 -26.89
C HIS A 91 1.16 2.36 -26.07
N SER A 92 1.94 2.37 -24.98
CA SER A 92 2.11 3.57 -24.15
C SER A 92 2.83 4.69 -24.90
N PHE A 93 3.83 4.35 -25.72
CA PHE A 93 4.51 5.33 -26.57
C PHE A 93 3.56 5.93 -27.61
N HIS A 94 2.80 5.09 -28.31
CA HIS A 94 1.83 5.54 -29.32
C HIS A 94 0.72 6.40 -28.71
N LYS A 95 0.16 5.99 -27.56
CA LYS A 95 -0.84 6.78 -26.82
C LYS A 95 -0.29 8.15 -26.42
N ARG A 96 0.97 8.23 -26.00
CA ARG A 96 1.62 9.51 -25.67
C ARG A 96 1.75 10.39 -26.91
N GLN A 97 2.19 9.84 -28.04
CA GLN A 97 2.31 10.58 -29.30
C GLN A 97 0.95 11.12 -29.76
N LEU A 98 -0.08 10.28 -29.76
CA LEU A 98 -1.46 10.70 -30.10
C LEU A 98 -1.97 11.78 -29.16
N SER A 99 -1.74 11.65 -27.85
CA SER A 99 -2.13 12.69 -26.90
C SER A 99 -1.43 14.02 -27.15
N MET A 100 -0.15 14.02 -27.53
CA MET A 100 0.57 15.25 -27.88
C MET A 100 0.01 15.88 -29.15
N LEU A 101 -0.24 15.06 -30.17
CA LEU A 101 -0.81 15.50 -31.44
C LEU A 101 -2.21 16.09 -31.25
N ASN A 102 -3.06 15.44 -30.46
CA ASN A 102 -4.41 15.93 -30.16
C ASN A 102 -4.38 17.27 -29.42
N ARG A 103 -3.39 17.50 -28.54
CA ARG A 103 -3.20 18.81 -27.88
C ARG A 103 -2.83 19.88 -28.89
N THR A 104 -1.84 19.62 -29.75
CA THR A 104 -1.45 20.59 -30.79
C THR A 104 -2.57 20.85 -31.79
N ALA A 105 -3.35 19.83 -32.15
CA ALA A 105 -4.50 19.98 -33.03
C ALA A 105 -5.54 20.91 -32.40
N ALA A 106 -5.84 20.75 -31.11
CA ALA A 106 -6.74 21.63 -30.38
C ALA A 106 -6.23 23.09 -30.33
N GLU A 107 -4.93 23.31 -30.17
CA GLU A 107 -4.32 24.66 -30.21
C GLU A 107 -4.50 25.35 -31.58
N VAL A 108 -4.46 24.59 -32.67
CA VAL A 108 -4.65 25.10 -34.04
C VAL A 108 -6.14 25.13 -34.43
N GLY A 109 -7.06 24.79 -33.51
CA GLY A 109 -8.50 24.77 -33.76
C GLY A 109 -8.99 23.57 -34.58
N LEU A 110 -8.14 22.58 -34.82
CA LEU A 110 -8.49 21.30 -35.42
C LEU A 110 -9.10 20.42 -34.31
N VAL A 111 -10.42 20.47 -34.15
CA VAL A 111 -11.14 19.64 -33.17
C VAL A 111 -11.06 18.17 -33.61
N PRO A 112 -10.45 17.26 -32.83
CA PRO A 112 -10.54 15.84 -33.13
C PRO A 112 -11.98 15.38 -32.89
N CYS A 113 -12.65 14.88 -33.93
CA CYS A 113 -13.96 14.25 -33.79
C CYS A 113 -13.87 13.10 -32.78
N HIS A 114 -14.60 13.19 -31.68
CA HIS A 114 -14.79 12.08 -30.76
C HIS A 114 -15.54 10.95 -31.49
N GLN A 115 -14.89 9.79 -31.67
CA GLN A 115 -15.55 8.51 -31.96
C GLN A 115 -15.70 7.71 -30.66
#